data_AF-A0A1Y1SXL8-F1
#
_entry.id   AF-A0A1Y1SXL8-F1
#
_cell.length_a   1.000
_cell.length_b   1.000
_cell.length_c   1.000
_cell.angle_alpha   90.00
_cell.angle_beta   90.00
_cell.angle_gamma   90.00
#
_symmetry.space_group_name_H-M   'P 1'
#
loop_
_entity.id
_entity.type
_entity.pdbx_description
1 polymer ?
#
loop_
_entity_poly.entity_id
_entity_poly.type
_entity_poly.pdbx_seq_one_letter_code
_entity_poly.pdbx_strand_id
1 'polypeptide(L)'
;MEKPTSALISEIAGEIDCGNECYYHLTTKQLICIPNPDLLASADEEFYDNFYKSDIEKIASSRDKYLKFEVLTSHESFKIMEEFAHSLADLAMKNKLIQIL
;
A
#
# COMPACT_ATOMS: atom_id res chain seq x y z
N MET A 1 21.95 2.55 4.41
CA MET A 1 20.67 3.20 4.10
C MET A 1 20.27 4.03 5.30
N GLU A 2 20.02 5.33 5.13
CA GLU A 2 19.35 6.11 6.18
C GLU A 2 17.95 5.53 6.42
N LYS A 3 17.56 5.43 7.70
CA LYS A 3 16.24 4.91 8.05
C LYS A 3 15.17 5.92 7.57
N PRO A 4 14.04 5.44 7.02
CA PRO A 4 12.91 6.31 6.74
C PRO A 4 12.53 7.09 7.99
N THR A 5 12.26 8.38 7.84
CA THR A 5 11.74 9.18 8.95
C THR A 5 10.34 8.69 9.31
N SER A 6 9.96 8.80 10.58
CA SER A 6 8.60 8.43 11.04
C SER A 6 7.50 9.14 10.25
N ALA A 7 7.77 10.36 9.76
CA ALA A 7 6.84 11.12 8.93
C ALA A 7 6.59 10.45 7.57
N LEU A 8 7.63 9.99 6.87
CA LEU A 8 7.50 9.30 5.58
C LEU A 8 6.71 7.99 5.73
N ILE A 9 6.96 7.24 6.81
CA ILE A 9 6.21 6.01 7.09
C ILE A 9 4.73 6.33 7.31
N SER A 10 4.43 7.39 8.05
CA SER A 10 3.05 7.83 8.30
C SER A 10 2.34 8.32 7.03
N GLU A 11 3.06 9.01 6.14
CA GLU A 11 2.54 9.46 4.85
C GLU A 11 2.18 8.27 3.96
N ILE A 12 3.11 7.31 3.80
CA ILE A 12 2.87 6.09 3.02
C ILE A 12 1.68 5.31 3.60
N ALA A 13 1.59 5.16 4.92
CA ALA A 13 0.47 4.46 5.56
C ALA A 13 -0.87 5.14 5.27
N GLY A 14 -0.93 6.48 5.36
CA GLY A 14 -2.16 7.22 5.07
C GLY A 14 -2.61 7.12 3.62
N GLU A 15 -1.67 7.15 2.67
CA GLU A 15 -1.95 6.98 1.25
C GLU A 15 -2.48 5.57 0.93
N ILE A 16 -1.90 4.54 1.55
CA ILE A 16 -2.38 3.16 1.45
C ILE A 16 -3.79 3.02 2.04
N ASP A 17 -4.06 3.62 3.20
CA ASP A 17 -5.40 3.62 3.80
C ASP A 17 -6.44 4.30 2.89
N CYS A 18 -6.02 5.26 2.05
CA CYS A 18 -6.86 5.90 1.04
C CYS A 18 -7.04 5.09 -0.26
N GLY A 19 -6.41 3.92 -0.38
CA GLY A 19 -6.52 3.10 -1.59
C GLY A 19 -5.44 3.38 -2.65
N ASN A 20 -4.38 4.12 -2.31
CA ASN A 20 -3.30 4.45 -3.24
C ASN A 20 -2.13 3.46 -3.13
N GLU A 21 -1.58 3.06 -4.28
CA GLU A 21 -0.28 2.41 -4.35
C GLU A 21 0.84 3.45 -4.26
N CYS A 22 1.84 3.19 -3.43
CA CYS A 22 2.96 4.10 -3.21
C CYS A 22 4.26 3.54 -3.82
N TYR A 23 5.03 4.40 -4.45
CA TYR A 23 6.28 4.08 -5.14
C TYR A 23 7.39 5.00 -4.62
N TYR A 24 8.34 4.42 -3.89
CA TYR A 24 9.45 5.17 -3.30
C TYR A 24 10.75 4.95 -4.06
N HIS A 25 11.28 6.00 -4.71
CA HIS A 25 12.51 5.93 -5.46
C HIS A 25 13.73 5.84 -4.52
N LEU A 26 14.49 4.76 -4.60
CA LEU A 26 15.59 4.45 -3.68
C LEU A 26 16.75 5.46 -3.74
N THR A 27 17.06 5.99 -4.93
CA THR A 27 18.09 7.02 -5.13
C THR A 27 17.62 8.44 -4.85
N THR A 28 16.54 8.91 -5.50
CA THR A 28 16.10 10.31 -5.41
C THR A 28 15.27 10.61 -4.16
N LYS A 29 14.82 9.57 -3.45
CA LYS A 29 13.95 9.67 -2.26
C LYS A 29 12.58 10.27 -2.56
N GLN A 30 12.20 10.32 -3.83
CA GLN A 30 10.87 10.77 -4.26
C GLN A 30 9.82 9.70 -3.95
N LEU A 31 8.70 10.13 -3.38
CA LEU A 31 7.48 9.34 -3.24
C LEU A 31 6.50 9.72 -4.36
N ILE A 32 5.91 8.72 -5.00
CA ILE A 32 4.83 8.87 -5.98
C ILE A 32 3.69 7.96 -5.50
N CYS A 33 2.49 8.52 -5.36
CA CYS A 33 1.31 7.79 -4.91
C CYS A 33 0.24 7.90 -6.00
N ILE A 34 -0.28 6.77 -6.46
CA ILE A 34 -1.33 6.71 -7.49
C ILE A 34 -2.48 5.82 -6.98
N PRO A 35 -3.75 6.18 -7.22
CA PRO A 35 -4.87 5.33 -6.83
C PRO A 35 -4.77 3.94 -7.45
N ASN A 36 -5.11 2.90 -6.69
CA ASN A 36 -5.18 1.56 -7.27
C ASN A 36 -6.37 1.50 -8.27
N PRO A 37 -6.12 1.18 -9.56
CA PRO A 37 -7.17 1.15 -10.57
C PRO A 37 -8.28 0.11 -10.26
N ASP A 38 -7.94 -1.00 -9.60
CA ASP A 38 -8.91 -2.03 -9.20
C ASP A 38 -9.88 -1.54 -8.11
N LEU A 39 -9.47 -0.54 -7.32
CA LEU A 39 -10.31 0.09 -6.29
C LEU A 39 -11.15 1.24 -6.84
N LEU A 40 -10.83 1.74 -8.04
CA LEU A 40 -11.57 2.81 -8.71
C LEU A 40 -12.77 2.25 -9.47
N ALA A 41 -13.77 1.74 -8.74
CA ALA A 41 -14.98 1.13 -9.29
C ALA A 41 -15.83 2.04 -10.21
N SER A 42 -15.55 3.35 -10.26
CA SER A 42 -16.32 4.34 -11.01
C SER A 42 -15.48 5.32 -11.83
N ALA A 43 -14.15 5.15 -11.88
CA ALA A 43 -13.33 6.04 -12.71
C ALA A 43 -13.41 5.59 -14.16
N ASP A 44 -13.55 6.55 -15.06
CA ASP A 44 -13.31 6.32 -16.48
C ASP A 44 -11.83 5.91 -16.64
N GLU A 45 -11.58 4.70 -17.15
CA GLU A 45 -10.22 4.18 -17.42
C GLU A 45 -9.40 5.18 -18.23
N GLU A 46 -10.03 5.87 -19.19
CA GLU A 46 -9.36 6.85 -20.03
C GLU A 46 -8.95 8.11 -19.23
N PHE A 47 -9.75 8.51 -18.23
CA PHE A 47 -9.38 9.61 -17.34
C PHE A 47 -8.21 9.23 -16.45
N TYR A 48 -8.24 8.03 -15.86
CA TYR A 48 -7.16 7.53 -15.01
C TYR A 48 -5.84 7.46 -15.77
N ASP A 49 -5.85 6.80 -16.94
CA ASP A 49 -4.67 6.63 -17.77
C ASP A 49 -4.09 7.98 -18.20
N ASN A 50 -4.93 8.93 -18.59
CA ASN A 50 -4.46 10.25 -19.00
C ASN A 50 -3.90 11.08 -17.83
N PHE A 51 -4.53 11.02 -16.66
CA PHE A 51 -4.14 11.83 -15.51
C PHE A 51 -2.84 11.34 -14.88
N TYR A 52 -2.66 10.01 -14.76
CA TYR A 52 -1.50 9.39 -14.12
C TYR A 52 -0.43 8.90 -15.10
N LYS A 53 -0.62 9.10 -16.41
CA LYS A 53 0.28 8.63 -17.47
C LYS A 53 1.75 8.90 -17.18
N SER A 54 2.07 10.14 -16.84
CA SER A 54 3.46 10.57 -16.64
C SER A 54 4.11 9.83 -15.46
N ASP A 55 3.36 9.62 -14.38
CA ASP A 55 3.87 8.92 -13.20
C ASP A 55 4.02 7.42 -13.49
N ILE A 56 3.04 6.81 -14.16
CA ILE A 56 3.08 5.41 -14.60
C ILE A 56 4.28 5.17 -15.53
N GLU A 57 4.49 6.01 -16.55
CA GLU A 57 5.61 5.91 -17.48
C GLU A 57 6.95 6.08 -16.77
N LYS A 58 7.04 7.04 -15.85
CA LYS A 58 8.24 7.29 -15.05
C LYS A 58 8.60 6.09 -14.18
N ILE A 59 7.63 5.50 -13.49
CA ILE A 59 7.82 4.29 -12.69
C ILE A 59 8.24 3.13 -13.60
N ALA A 60 7.54 2.91 -14.72
CA ALA A 60 7.83 1.83 -15.66
C ALA A 60 9.24 1.90 -16.25
N SER A 61 9.73 3.11 -16.57
CA SER A 61 11.07 3.32 -17.13
C SER A 61 12.23 2.95 -16.19
N SER A 62 11.97 2.83 -14.88
CA SER A 62 13.00 2.60 -13.87
C SER A 62 12.50 1.76 -12.69
N ARG A 63 11.69 0.73 -12.99
CA ARG A 63 10.97 -0.08 -11.99
C ARG A 63 11.87 -0.66 -10.90
N ASP A 64 13.10 -1.05 -11.23
CA ASP A 64 14.10 -1.61 -10.32
C ASP A 64 14.59 -0.61 -9.26
N LYS A 65 14.37 0.69 -9.48
CA LYS A 65 14.77 1.76 -8.57
C LYS A 65 13.67 2.14 -7.57
N TYR A 66 12.47 1.56 -7.68
CA TYR A 66 11.36 1.85 -6.78
C TYR A 66 11.10 0.69 -5.82
N LEU A 67 10.83 1.05 -4.57
CA LEU A 67 10.14 0.16 -3.63
C LEU A 67 8.64 0.43 -3.76
N LYS A 68 7.88 -0.61 -4.15
CA LYS A 68 6.42 -0.54 -4.27
C LYS A 68 5.78 -0.93 -2.93
N PHE A 69 4.79 -0.16 -2.50
CA PHE A 69 3.90 -0.49 -1.41
C PHE A 69 2.48 -0.59 -1.98
N GLU A 70 1.95 -1.81 -1.94
CA GLU A 70 0.64 -2.14 -2.47
C GLU A 70 -0.42 -1.92 -1.40
N VAL A 71 -1.60 -1.48 -1.83
CA VAL A 71 -2.80 -1.60 -1.01
C VAL A 71 -3.07 -3.06 -0.74
N LEU A 72 -3.39 -3.38 0.50
CA LEU A 72 -3.77 -4.73 0.87
C LEU A 72 -5.10 -5.04 0.19
N THR A 73 -5.11 -6.08 -0.65
CA THR A 73 -6.38 -6.65 -1.09
C THR A 73 -7.21 -7.08 0.14
N SER A 74 -8.53 -7.19 0.01
CA SER A 74 -9.38 -7.61 1.15
C SER A 74 -8.83 -8.88 1.81
N HIS A 75 -8.34 -9.83 1.01
CA HIS A 75 -7.70 -11.07 1.49
C HIS A 75 -6.38 -10.84 2.25
N GLU A 76 -5.54 -9.90 1.83
CA GLU A 76 -4.26 -9.60 2.49
C GLU A 76 -4.44 -8.78 3.76
N SER A 77 -5.47 -7.94 3.83
CA SER A 77 -5.86 -7.25 5.08
C SER A 77 -6.18 -8.24 6.20
N PHE A 78 -6.81 -9.38 5.87
CA PHE A 78 -7.05 -10.44 6.84
C PHE A 78 -5.76 -11.10 7.35
N LYS A 79 -4.68 -11.16 6.54
CA LYS A 79 -3.40 -11.72 6.99
C LYS A 79 -2.75 -10.89 8.10
N ILE A 80 -2.84 -9.56 8.03
CA ILE A 80 -2.32 -8.69 9.11
C ILE A 80 -3.11 -8.93 10.40
N MET A 81 -4.44 -9.04 10.28
CA MET A 81 -5.30 -9.34 11.43
C MET A 81 -5.05 -10.74 12.00
N GLU A 82 -4.76 -11.72 11.14
CA GLU A 82 -4.36 -13.07 11.51
C GLU A 82 -3.01 -13.06 12.25
N GLU A 83 -1.98 -12.44 11.69
CA GLU A 83 -0.66 -12.31 12.32
C GLU A 83 -0.75 -11.60 13.68
N PHE A 84 -1.57 -10.54 13.76
CA PHE A 84 -1.86 -9.88 15.03
C PHE A 84 -2.51 -10.83 16.03
N ALA A 85 -3.57 -11.56 15.63
CA ALA A 85 -4.23 -12.53 16.50
C ALA A 85 -3.26 -13.62 16.98
N HIS A 86 -2.35 -14.07 16.12
CA HIS A 86 -1.31 -15.05 16.47
C HIS A 86 -0.27 -14.52 17.45
N SER A 87 -0.03 -13.20 17.48
CA SER A 87 0.91 -12.56 18.41
C SER A 87 0.36 -12.39 19.84
N LEU A 88 -0.95 -12.58 20.06
CA LEU A 88 -1.59 -12.38 21.35
C LEU A 88 -1.26 -13.51 22.34
N ALA A 89 -0.89 -13.13 23.56
CA ALA A 89 -0.71 -14.05 24.68
C ALA A 89 -2.03 -14.55 25.29
N ASP A 90 -3.09 -13.73 25.20
CA ASP A 90 -4.43 -14.12 25.65
C ASP A 90 -5.08 -15.10 24.66
N LEU A 91 -5.10 -16.38 25.04
CA LEU A 91 -5.65 -17.45 24.22
C LEU A 91 -7.16 -17.31 23.98
N ALA A 92 -7.92 -16.73 24.93
CA ALA A 92 -9.36 -16.54 24.75
C ALA A 92 -9.64 -15.44 23.73
N MET A 93 -8.88 -14.34 23.77
CA MET A 93 -8.97 -13.26 22.79
C MET A 93 -8.50 -13.70 21.40
N LYS A 94 -7.35 -14.41 21.33
CA LYS A 94 -6.86 -15.01 20.09
C LYS A 94 -7.90 -15.90 19.41
N ASN A 95 -8.50 -16.82 20.17
CA ASN A 95 -9.49 -17.76 19.61
C ASN A 95 -10.75 -17.05 19.10
N LYS A 96 -11.20 -15.98 19.78
CA LYS A 96 -12.33 -15.17 19.31
C LYS A 96 -12.01 -14.43 18.02
N LEU A 97 -10.82 -13.84 17.92
CA LEU A 97 -10.38 -13.13 16.71
C LEU A 97 -10.25 -14.09 15.53
N ILE A 98 -9.60 -15.25 15.71
CA ILE A 98 -9.45 -16.26 14.65
C ILE A 98 -10.81 -16.79 14.15
N GLN A 99 -11.84 -16.86 15.00
CA GLN A 99 -13.17 -17.33 14.58
C GLN A 99 -13.95 -16.36 13.68
N ILE A 100 -13.62 -15.06 13.71
CA ILE A 100 -14.36 -14.02 12.99
C ILE A 100 -13.60 -13.45 11.79
N LEU A 101 -12.34 -13.85 11.62
CA LEU A 101 -11.52 -13.59 10.43
C LEU A 101 -11.84 -14.65 9.36
#